data_AF-A0A3N2C297-F1
#
_entry.id   AF-A0A3N2C297-F1
#
_cell.length_a   1.000
_cell.length_b   1.000
_cell.length_c   1.000
_cell.angle_alpha   90.00
_cell.angle_beta   90.00
_cell.angle_gamma   90.00
#
_symmetry.space_group_name_H-M   'P 1'
#
loop_
_entity.id
_entity.type
_entity.pdbx_description
1 polymer ?
#
loop_
_entity_poly.entity_id
_entity_poly.type
_entity_poly.pdbx_seq_one_letter_code
_entity_poly.pdbx_strand_id
1 'polypeptide(L)'
;MSSLYLREDLESTGVGDSVTLRGPEAKHAVAVSRLRVGEMTSIGNGRGLIATGPVVRSEPGELEIRVESVVVHPENRPGLVLVQALAKGDRDELAIQAATELGVDRIVPWGAERSISRWQGDKAVKGRARWQLIVREASKQSIRARVPEVAEVVDTRGLASIVAGRTVLVLEPSAALALSELDPSALLAEELVLVVGPEGGISPAERERLEAAGAIEVRIGSGVLRTSTAGPAAIAALNVLLGRW
;
A
#
# COMPACT_ATOMS: atom_id res chain seq x y z
N MET A 1 -6.02 -22.06 2.99
CA MET A 1 -5.75 -20.63 2.69
C MET A 1 -4.25 -20.46 2.72
N SER A 2 -3.65 -19.97 1.63
CA SER A 2 -2.22 -19.65 1.63
C SER A 2 -2.01 -18.45 2.54
N SER A 3 -1.25 -18.62 3.64
CA SER A 3 -0.93 -17.54 4.56
C SER A 3 0.51 -17.10 4.37
N LEU A 4 0.71 -15.80 4.19
CA LEU A 4 2.01 -15.16 4.30
C LEU A 4 2.19 -14.69 5.75
N TYR A 5 3.31 -15.04 6.36
CA TYR A 5 3.78 -14.49 7.62
C TYR A 5 5.00 -13.61 7.38
N LEU A 6 5.24 -12.65 8.26
CA LEU A 6 6.31 -11.68 8.08
C LEU A 6 7.42 -11.84 9.13
N ARG A 7 8.66 -11.98 8.64
CA ARG A 7 9.89 -11.96 9.43
C ARG A 7 10.82 -10.87 8.88
N GLU A 8 10.71 -9.67 9.43
CA GLU A 8 11.40 -8.48 8.88
C GLU A 8 12.93 -8.52 9.05
N ASP A 9 13.46 -9.29 10.00
CA ASP A 9 14.91 -9.50 10.18
C ASP A 9 15.51 -10.53 9.20
N LEU A 10 14.69 -11.15 8.35
CA LEU A 10 15.16 -12.11 7.34
C LEU A 10 15.80 -11.37 6.16
N GLU A 11 17.14 -11.30 6.16
CA GLU A 11 17.92 -10.68 5.08
C GLU A 11 18.04 -11.58 3.84
N SER A 12 18.33 -12.87 4.03
CA SER A 12 18.48 -13.85 2.95
C SER A 12 18.21 -15.27 3.43
N THR A 13 17.91 -16.17 2.50
CA THR A 13 17.80 -17.62 2.71
C THR A 13 17.87 -18.33 1.36
N GLY A 14 18.19 -19.63 1.37
CA GLY A 14 18.24 -20.50 0.20
C GLY A 14 17.40 -21.77 0.37
N VAL A 15 17.22 -22.48 -0.74
CA VAL A 15 16.56 -23.80 -0.74
C VAL A 15 17.35 -24.77 0.15
N GLY A 16 16.64 -25.48 1.02
CA GLY A 16 17.22 -26.40 2.01
C GLY A 16 17.47 -25.79 3.38
N ASP A 17 17.46 -24.46 3.51
CA ASP A 17 17.60 -23.77 4.79
C ASP A 17 16.36 -23.98 5.68
N SER A 18 16.52 -23.72 6.96
CA SER A 18 15.41 -23.60 7.91
C SER A 18 15.12 -22.13 8.21
N VAL A 19 13.85 -21.73 8.11
CA VAL A 19 13.39 -20.37 8.48
C VAL A 19 12.39 -20.48 9.62
N THR A 20 12.73 -19.84 10.74
CA THR A 20 11.93 -19.86 11.97
C THR A 20 11.22 -18.52 12.21
N LEU A 21 9.92 -18.55 12.50
CA LEU A 21 9.16 -17.46 13.11
C LEU A 21 9.18 -17.59 14.63
N ARG A 22 9.27 -16.44 15.30
CA ARG A 22 9.13 -16.32 16.76
C ARG A 22 8.15 -15.19 17.10
N GLY A 23 7.72 -15.14 18.36
CA GLY A 23 6.95 -14.01 18.86
C GLY A 23 5.50 -13.96 18.34
N PRO A 24 4.93 -12.75 18.12
CA PRO A 24 3.52 -12.60 17.74
C PRO A 24 3.12 -13.32 16.45
N GLU A 25 3.98 -13.31 15.42
CA GLU A 25 3.70 -13.97 14.14
C GLU A 25 3.64 -15.50 14.29
N ALA A 26 4.55 -16.09 15.06
CA ALA A 26 4.51 -17.52 15.37
C ALA A 26 3.26 -17.91 16.18
N LYS A 27 2.88 -17.09 17.17
CA LYS A 27 1.65 -17.31 17.93
C LYS A 27 0.41 -17.25 17.03
N HIS A 28 0.37 -16.31 16.09
CA HIS A 28 -0.72 -16.21 15.12
C HIS A 28 -0.76 -17.47 14.22
N ALA A 29 0.39 -17.88 13.68
CA ALA A 29 0.50 -19.07 12.84
C ALA A 29 0.03 -20.36 13.54
N VAL A 30 0.47 -20.58 14.79
CA VAL A 30 0.22 -21.83 15.52
C VAL A 30 -1.13 -21.84 16.22
N ALA A 31 -1.54 -20.74 16.88
CA ALA A 31 -2.75 -20.73 17.68
C ALA A 31 -4.00 -20.31 16.88
N VAL A 32 -3.85 -19.34 15.96
CA VAL A 32 -4.96 -18.77 15.20
C VAL A 32 -5.13 -19.49 13.87
N SER A 33 -4.06 -19.56 13.06
CA SER A 33 -4.09 -20.26 11.77
C SER A 33 -3.99 -21.78 11.92
N ARG A 34 -3.56 -22.27 13.10
CA ARG A 34 -3.48 -23.70 13.46
C ARG A 34 -2.61 -24.53 12.51
N LEU A 35 -1.52 -23.92 12.02
CA LEU A 35 -0.58 -24.61 11.13
C LEU A 35 0.09 -25.80 11.81
N ARG A 36 0.15 -26.93 11.10
CA ARG A 36 0.68 -28.21 11.54
C ARG A 36 1.91 -28.60 10.73
N VAL A 37 2.72 -29.47 11.31
CA VAL A 37 3.86 -30.08 10.60
C VAL A 37 3.38 -30.76 9.32
N GLY A 38 4.09 -30.53 8.22
CA GLY A 38 3.79 -31.00 6.88
C GLY A 38 2.93 -30.04 6.04
N GLU A 39 2.30 -29.02 6.63
CA GLU A 39 1.54 -28.03 5.85
C GLU A 39 2.47 -27.01 5.18
N MET A 40 2.13 -26.59 3.98
CA MET A 40 2.88 -25.56 3.24
C MET A 40 2.53 -24.16 3.73
N THR A 41 3.53 -23.32 3.92
CA THR A 41 3.34 -21.90 4.26
C THR A 41 4.46 -21.03 3.70
N SER A 42 4.25 -19.71 3.70
CA SER A 42 5.19 -18.71 3.20
C SER A 42 5.62 -17.76 4.31
N ILE A 43 6.92 -17.47 4.37
CA ILE A 43 7.51 -16.45 5.24
C ILE A 43 8.21 -15.42 4.35
N GLY A 44 7.79 -14.17 4.44
CA GLY A 44 8.40 -13.06 3.72
C GLY A 44 9.07 -12.05 4.65
N ASN A 45 9.97 -11.24 4.12
CA ASN A 45 10.62 -10.16 4.88
C ASN A 45 9.96 -8.79 4.71
N GLY A 46 8.90 -8.71 3.90
CA GLY A 46 8.21 -7.46 3.56
C GLY A 46 9.02 -6.51 2.67
N ARG A 47 10.20 -6.93 2.21
CA ARG A 47 11.12 -6.18 1.33
C ARG A 47 11.39 -6.91 0.01
N GLY A 48 10.52 -7.84 -0.37
CA GLY A 48 10.55 -8.54 -1.66
C GLY A 48 10.93 -10.01 -1.58
N LEU A 49 11.53 -10.50 -0.50
CA LEU A 49 11.85 -11.91 -0.34
C LEU A 49 10.65 -12.67 0.24
N ILE A 50 10.29 -13.78 -0.40
CA ILE A 50 9.36 -14.80 0.11
C ILE A 50 10.04 -16.16 0.04
N ALA A 51 10.10 -16.86 1.18
CA ALA A 51 10.48 -18.26 1.27
C ALA A 51 9.25 -19.12 1.54
N THR A 52 9.10 -20.22 0.82
CA THR A 52 7.96 -21.13 0.93
C THR A 52 8.45 -22.55 1.18
N GLY A 53 7.73 -23.28 2.03
CA GLY A 53 8.11 -24.65 2.37
C GLY A 53 7.17 -25.29 3.40
N PRO A 54 7.31 -26.61 3.63
CA PRO A 54 6.54 -27.31 4.63
C PRO A 54 7.00 -26.91 6.03
N VAL A 55 6.03 -26.77 6.94
CA VAL A 55 6.27 -26.63 8.37
C VAL A 55 6.94 -27.89 8.88
N VAL A 56 8.12 -27.76 9.48
CA VAL A 56 8.87 -28.86 10.12
C VAL A 56 8.75 -28.83 11.64
N ARG A 57 8.37 -27.68 12.21
CA ARG A 57 8.11 -27.52 13.65
C ARG A 57 6.96 -26.55 13.89
N SER A 58 6.02 -26.92 14.74
CA SER A 58 4.87 -26.08 15.14
C SER A 58 4.64 -26.22 16.64
N GLU A 59 5.08 -25.23 17.41
CA GLU A 59 5.05 -25.21 18.87
C GLU A 59 4.56 -23.85 19.39
N PRO A 60 4.09 -23.76 20.66
CA PRO A 60 3.66 -22.49 21.23
C PRO A 60 4.74 -21.40 21.15
N GLY A 61 4.58 -20.45 20.22
CA GLY A 61 5.48 -19.32 20.02
C GLY A 61 6.65 -19.56 19.06
N GLU A 62 6.72 -20.72 18.40
CA GLU A 62 7.74 -21.06 17.41
C GLU A 62 7.14 -21.86 16.24
N LEU A 63 7.39 -21.40 15.01
CA LEU A 63 7.04 -22.09 13.78
C LEU A 63 8.29 -22.14 12.90
N GLU A 64 8.64 -23.29 12.35
CA GLU A 64 9.79 -23.44 11.46
C GLU A 64 9.35 -24.11 10.16
N ILE A 65 9.83 -23.58 9.03
CA ILE A 65 9.71 -24.22 7.71
C ILE A 65 11.07 -24.69 7.23
N ARG A 66 11.08 -25.76 6.43
CA ARG A 66 12.20 -26.10 5.55
C ARG A 66 11.96 -25.42 4.21
N VAL A 67 12.88 -24.57 3.75
CA VAL A 67 12.69 -23.80 2.52
C VAL A 67 12.78 -24.72 1.30
N GLU A 68 11.70 -24.76 0.51
CA GLU A 68 11.65 -25.46 -0.78
C GLU A 68 11.77 -24.50 -1.97
N SER A 69 11.30 -23.27 -1.82
CA SER A 69 11.46 -22.23 -2.83
C SER A 69 11.71 -20.86 -2.20
N VAL A 70 12.47 -20.02 -2.91
CA VAL A 70 12.72 -18.63 -2.56
C VAL A 70 12.46 -17.78 -3.79
N VAL A 71 11.65 -16.74 -3.64
CA VAL A 71 11.38 -15.75 -4.68
C VAL A 71 11.77 -14.37 -4.15
N VAL A 72 12.54 -13.62 -4.94
CA VAL A 72 12.87 -12.22 -4.66
C VAL A 72 12.18 -11.36 -5.70
N HIS A 73 11.15 -10.65 -5.28
CA HIS A 73 10.41 -9.73 -6.12
C HIS A 73 11.14 -8.38 -6.17
N PRO A 74 11.47 -7.85 -7.37
CA PRO A 74 12.06 -6.52 -7.49
C PRO A 74 11.06 -5.44 -7.05
N GLU A 75 11.52 -4.21 -6.93
CA GLU A 75 10.63 -3.06 -6.79
C GLU A 75 9.89 -2.79 -8.10
N ASN A 76 8.64 -2.37 -7.98
CA ASN A 76 7.84 -1.93 -9.10
C ASN A 76 8.39 -0.62 -9.67
N ARG A 77 8.44 -0.50 -11.00
CA ARG A 77 8.75 0.75 -11.70
C ARG A 77 7.70 1.00 -12.79
N PRO A 78 6.94 2.11 -12.73
CA PRO A 78 6.93 3.12 -11.67
C PRO A 78 6.37 2.59 -10.33
N GLY A 79 6.94 2.96 -9.19
CA GLY A 79 6.28 2.72 -7.90
C GLY A 79 4.96 3.49 -7.80
N LEU A 80 3.87 2.86 -7.36
CA LEU A 80 2.58 3.53 -7.17
C LEU A 80 2.49 4.12 -5.76
N VAL A 81 2.36 5.44 -5.67
CA VAL A 81 2.22 6.15 -4.40
C VAL A 81 0.79 6.67 -4.25
N LEU A 82 0.07 6.26 -3.21
CA LEU A 82 -1.25 6.80 -2.89
C LEU A 82 -1.13 7.90 -1.83
N VAL A 83 -1.43 9.13 -2.20
CA VAL A 83 -1.70 10.22 -1.27
C VAL A 83 -3.19 10.19 -0.94
N GLN A 84 -3.51 9.76 0.26
CA GLN A 84 -4.89 9.61 0.73
C GLN A 84 -5.21 10.71 1.74
N ALA A 85 -6.16 11.59 1.39
CA ALA A 85 -6.67 12.56 2.34
C ALA A 85 -7.36 11.85 3.52
N LEU A 86 -7.15 12.40 4.72
CA LEU A 86 -7.78 11.88 5.94
C LEU A 86 -9.31 12.07 5.86
N ALA A 87 -10.04 10.99 6.11
CA ALA A 87 -11.49 10.91 5.98
C ALA A 87 -12.15 10.58 7.33
N LYS A 88 -13.48 10.62 7.40
CA LYS A 88 -14.23 10.19 8.59
C LYS A 88 -14.77 8.77 8.45
N GLY A 89 -14.88 8.10 9.60
CA GLY A 89 -15.61 6.84 9.73
C GLY A 89 -15.05 5.77 8.80
N ASP A 90 -13.80 5.36 9.07
CA ASP A 90 -13.03 4.27 8.42
C ASP A 90 -12.81 4.32 6.90
N ARG A 91 -13.34 5.32 6.19
CA ARG A 91 -13.22 5.41 4.73
C ARG A 91 -11.78 5.42 4.22
N ASP A 92 -10.90 6.12 4.90
CA ASP A 92 -9.47 6.16 4.57
C ASP A 92 -8.77 4.85 4.91
N GLU A 93 -9.11 4.21 6.03
CA GLU A 93 -8.67 2.86 6.39
C GLU A 93 -9.08 1.82 5.33
N LEU A 94 -10.32 1.87 4.84
CA LEU A 94 -10.79 1.01 3.74
C LEU A 94 -10.06 1.31 2.42
N ALA A 95 -9.78 2.59 2.14
CA ALA A 95 -9.06 3.00 0.94
C ALA A 95 -7.65 2.39 0.92
N ILE A 96 -6.90 2.54 2.01
CA ILE A 96 -5.51 2.08 2.09
C ILE A 96 -5.41 0.55 2.14
N GLN A 97 -6.40 -0.12 2.75
CA GLN A 97 -6.47 -1.57 2.77
C GLN A 97 -6.63 -2.10 1.34
N ALA A 98 -7.67 -1.64 0.64
CA ALA A 98 -7.92 -2.06 -0.74
C ALA A 98 -6.77 -1.66 -1.68
N ALA A 99 -6.22 -0.44 -1.53
CA ALA A 99 -5.05 -0.01 -2.30
C ALA A 99 -3.83 -0.93 -2.05
N THR A 100 -3.65 -1.40 -0.82
CA THR A 100 -2.62 -2.39 -0.48
C THR A 100 -2.87 -3.70 -1.21
N GLU A 101 -4.08 -4.24 -1.15
CA GLU A 101 -4.43 -5.47 -1.86
C GLU A 101 -4.24 -5.35 -3.38
N LEU A 102 -4.45 -4.16 -3.94
CA LEU A 102 -4.34 -3.87 -5.38
C LEU A 102 -2.93 -3.45 -5.82
N GLY A 103 -1.93 -3.48 -4.92
CA GLY A 103 -0.53 -3.30 -5.34
C GLY A 103 0.05 -1.89 -5.20
N VAL A 104 -0.51 -0.99 -4.38
CA VAL A 104 0.14 0.30 -4.06
C VAL A 104 1.52 0.08 -3.41
N ASP A 105 2.54 0.83 -3.75
CA ASP A 105 3.89 0.65 -3.21
C ASP A 105 4.16 1.54 -1.98
N ARG A 106 3.48 2.69 -1.89
CA ARG A 106 3.61 3.62 -0.77
C ARG A 106 2.32 4.37 -0.49
N ILE A 107 2.06 4.69 0.77
CA ILE A 107 0.89 5.47 1.21
C ILE A 107 1.35 6.71 1.97
N VAL A 108 0.80 7.86 1.60
CA VAL A 108 1.05 9.16 2.23
C VAL A 108 -0.28 9.70 2.80
N PRO A 109 -0.43 9.77 4.13
CA PRO A 109 -1.59 10.43 4.72
C PRO A 109 -1.56 11.93 4.46
N TRP A 110 -2.67 12.52 4.04
CA TRP A 110 -2.75 13.95 3.74
C TRP A 110 -3.83 14.66 4.56
N GLY A 111 -3.41 15.65 5.36
CA GLY A 111 -4.29 16.54 6.10
C GLY A 111 -4.83 17.68 5.24
N ALA A 112 -5.62 17.36 4.22
CA ALA A 112 -6.21 18.34 3.29
C ALA A 112 -7.05 19.41 4.01
N GLU A 113 -7.23 20.58 3.38
CA GLU A 113 -7.95 21.72 3.93
C GLU A 113 -9.39 21.36 4.31
N ARG A 114 -10.06 20.57 3.47
CA ARG A 114 -11.45 20.14 3.69
C ARG A 114 -11.56 18.78 4.40
N SER A 115 -10.45 18.23 4.90
CA SER A 115 -10.49 17.06 5.78
C SER A 115 -11.05 17.44 7.15
N ILE A 116 -12.09 16.71 7.57
CA ILE A 116 -12.65 16.90 8.91
C ILE A 116 -11.77 16.22 9.96
N SER A 117 -11.09 15.13 9.60
CA SER A 117 -10.10 14.47 10.44
C SER A 117 -8.76 15.23 10.38
N ARG A 118 -8.17 15.49 11.55
CA ARG A 118 -6.89 16.20 11.68
C ARG A 118 -5.96 15.41 12.59
N TRP A 119 -4.81 15.02 12.04
CA TRP A 119 -3.75 14.33 12.76
C TRP A 119 -2.65 15.33 13.11
N GLN A 120 -2.47 15.59 14.40
CA GLN A 120 -1.45 16.50 14.93
C GLN A 120 -0.90 15.92 16.24
N GLY A 121 0.38 16.16 16.54
CA GLY A 121 1.05 15.63 17.72
C GLY A 121 0.88 14.11 17.86
N ASP A 122 0.52 13.66 19.05
CA ASP A 122 0.29 12.23 19.36
C ASP A 122 -0.73 11.54 18.44
N LYS A 123 -1.72 12.28 17.91
CA LYS A 123 -2.70 11.70 16.98
C LYS A 123 -2.07 11.32 15.66
N ALA A 124 -1.06 12.05 15.18
CA ALA A 124 -0.34 11.71 13.96
C ALA A 124 0.46 10.42 14.12
N VAL A 125 1.15 10.24 15.24
CA VAL A 125 1.90 9.02 15.54
C VAL A 125 0.96 7.81 15.65
N LYS A 126 -0.13 7.94 16.41
CA LYS A 126 -1.10 6.85 16.59
C LYS A 126 -1.85 6.52 15.30
N GLY A 127 -2.24 7.54 14.53
CA GLY A 127 -2.90 7.35 13.24
C GLY A 127 -2.00 6.63 12.23
N ARG A 128 -0.73 7.06 12.12
CA ARG A 128 0.25 6.40 11.27
C ARG A 128 0.47 4.94 11.68
N ALA A 129 0.65 4.67 12.98
CA ALA A 129 0.80 3.32 13.49
C ALA A 129 -0.42 2.44 13.18
N ARG A 130 -1.64 3.01 13.27
CA ARG A 130 -2.87 2.32 12.89
C ARG A 130 -2.89 1.96 11.40
N TRP A 131 -2.53 2.89 10.51
CA TRP A 131 -2.43 2.61 9.07
C TRP A 131 -1.34 1.59 8.75
N GLN A 132 -0.18 1.64 9.41
CA GLN A 132 0.87 0.64 9.26
C GLN A 132 0.37 -0.78 9.60
N LEU A 133 -0.42 -0.93 10.66
CA LEU A 133 -1.03 -2.22 11.02
C LEU A 133 -2.00 -2.71 9.95
N ILE A 134 -2.85 -1.84 9.42
CA ILE A 134 -3.80 -2.18 8.35
C ILE A 134 -3.06 -2.63 7.10
N VAL A 135 -2.07 -1.86 6.66
CA VAL A 135 -1.25 -2.16 5.48
C VAL A 135 -0.46 -3.45 5.65
N ARG A 136 0.09 -3.70 6.86
CA ARG A 136 0.78 -4.96 7.17
C ARG A 136 -0.15 -6.17 7.07
N GLU A 137 -1.34 -6.11 7.67
CA GLU A 137 -2.29 -7.21 7.62
C GLU A 137 -2.85 -7.42 6.21
N ALA A 138 -3.18 -6.35 5.49
CA ALA A 138 -3.60 -6.41 4.09
C ALA A 138 -2.53 -7.06 3.21
N SER A 139 -1.25 -6.71 3.42
CA SER A 139 -0.12 -7.30 2.70
C SER A 139 0.01 -8.80 2.96
N LYS A 140 -0.20 -9.26 4.19
CA LYS A 140 -0.19 -10.68 4.54
C LYS A 140 -1.34 -11.44 3.86
N GLN A 141 -2.56 -10.90 3.91
CA GLN A 141 -3.74 -11.54 3.31
C GLN A 141 -3.69 -11.57 1.78
N SER A 142 -3.07 -10.56 1.16
CA SER A 142 -2.87 -10.49 -0.29
C SER A 142 -1.54 -11.08 -0.77
N ILE A 143 -0.76 -11.71 0.13
CA ILE A 143 0.51 -12.41 -0.18
C ILE A 143 1.51 -11.44 -0.88
N ARG A 144 1.57 -10.20 -0.42
CA ARG A 144 2.49 -9.21 -0.97
C ARG A 144 3.91 -9.44 -0.48
N ALA A 145 4.84 -9.55 -1.42
CA ALA A 145 6.26 -9.66 -1.13
C ALA A 145 6.84 -8.39 -0.48
N ARG A 146 6.26 -7.22 -0.80
CA ARG A 146 6.65 -5.91 -0.26
C ARG A 146 5.48 -5.29 0.48
N VAL A 147 5.70 -4.94 1.76
CA VAL A 147 4.73 -4.21 2.57
C VAL A 147 4.87 -2.72 2.23
N PRO A 148 3.79 -2.04 1.82
CA PRO A 148 3.87 -0.62 1.49
C PRO A 148 4.34 0.24 2.67
N GLU A 149 5.20 1.21 2.40
CA GLU A 149 5.58 2.20 3.41
C GLU A 149 4.38 3.12 3.69
N VAL A 150 4.08 3.36 4.96
CA VAL A 150 3.18 4.45 5.39
C VAL A 150 4.02 5.62 5.88
N ALA A 151 4.00 6.72 5.12
CA ALA A 151 4.73 7.94 5.43
C ALA A 151 4.13 8.70 6.62
N GLU A 152 4.79 9.76 7.05
CA GLU A 152 4.22 10.72 7.99
C GLU A 152 3.09 11.53 7.32
N VAL A 153 2.12 11.98 8.13
CA VAL A 153 1.06 12.83 7.63
C VAL A 153 1.63 14.17 7.19
N VAL A 154 1.24 14.62 6.00
CA VAL A 154 1.64 15.93 5.45
C VAL A 154 0.44 16.85 5.33
N ASP A 155 0.70 18.16 5.37
CA ASP A 155 -0.23 19.17 4.87
C ASP A 155 -0.02 19.40 3.36
N THR A 156 -0.77 20.32 2.77
CA THR A 156 -0.68 20.62 1.33
C THR A 156 0.69 21.20 0.93
N ARG A 157 1.40 21.87 1.84
CA ARG A 157 2.77 22.36 1.58
C ARG A 157 3.77 21.20 1.54
N GLY A 158 3.67 20.27 2.49
CA GLY A 158 4.45 19.04 2.50
C GLY A 158 4.15 18.19 1.27
N LEU A 159 2.87 18.05 0.91
CA LEU A 159 2.45 17.36 -0.30
C LEU A 159 3.05 18.00 -1.56
N ALA A 160 3.02 19.33 -1.69
CA ALA A 160 3.65 20.05 -2.80
C ALA A 160 5.14 19.66 -3.00
N SER A 161 5.83 19.37 -1.89
CA SER A 161 7.24 18.95 -1.92
C SER A 161 7.42 17.50 -2.35
N ILE A 162 6.44 16.63 -2.05
CA ILE A 162 6.40 15.24 -2.51
C ILE A 162 6.07 15.19 -4.00
N VAL A 163 5.17 16.03 -4.51
CA VAL A 163 4.77 15.97 -5.92
C VAL A 163 5.80 16.59 -6.87
N ALA A 164 6.64 17.51 -6.38
CA ALA A 164 7.61 18.21 -7.19
C ALA A 164 8.57 17.25 -7.93
N GLY A 165 8.61 17.35 -9.27
CA GLY A 165 9.48 16.54 -10.12
C GLY A 165 9.02 15.09 -10.32
N ARG A 166 7.80 14.73 -9.91
CA ARG A 166 7.20 13.40 -10.11
C ARG A 166 6.00 13.47 -11.05
N THR A 167 5.65 12.34 -11.66
CA THR A 167 4.38 12.19 -12.39
C THR A 167 3.25 12.09 -11.37
N VAL A 168 2.37 13.09 -11.34
CA VAL A 168 1.32 13.20 -10.33
C VAL A 168 -0.05 13.29 -10.99
N LEU A 169 -0.96 12.41 -10.57
CA LEU A 169 -2.34 12.36 -10.99
C LEU A 169 -3.24 12.74 -9.81
N VAL A 170 -4.06 13.77 -10.00
CA VAL A 170 -5.06 14.19 -9.01
C VAL A 170 -6.42 13.68 -9.46
N LEU A 171 -7.09 12.89 -8.61
CA LEU A 171 -8.43 12.42 -8.92
C LEU A 171 -9.44 13.53 -8.68
N GLU A 172 -9.95 14.09 -9.77
CA GLU A 172 -10.96 15.15 -9.78
C GLU A 172 -12.15 14.70 -10.65
N PRO A 173 -13.34 14.48 -10.07
CA PRO A 173 -14.51 13.99 -10.83
C PRO A 173 -14.88 14.85 -12.04
N SER A 174 -14.57 16.15 -11.99
CA SER A 174 -14.86 17.10 -13.07
C SER A 174 -13.72 17.31 -14.08
N ALA A 175 -12.60 16.58 -13.95
CA ALA A 175 -11.46 16.70 -14.86
C ALA A 175 -11.85 16.34 -16.30
N ALA A 176 -11.31 17.08 -17.28
CA ALA A 176 -11.57 16.82 -18.69
C ALA A 176 -11.00 15.48 -19.15
N LEU A 177 -9.76 15.18 -18.72
CA LEU A 177 -9.00 14.00 -19.09
C LEU A 177 -9.42 12.78 -18.26
N ALA A 178 -9.81 11.69 -18.93
CA ALA A 178 -10.04 10.42 -18.24
C ALA A 178 -8.73 9.70 -17.98
N LEU A 179 -8.64 8.97 -16.86
CA LEU A 179 -7.47 8.14 -16.55
C LEU A 179 -7.14 7.13 -17.67
N SER A 180 -8.17 6.60 -18.34
CA SER A 180 -8.03 5.66 -19.46
C SER A 180 -7.48 6.28 -20.75
N GLU A 181 -7.43 7.61 -20.84
CA GLU A 181 -6.93 8.35 -22.00
C GLU A 181 -5.46 8.74 -21.84
N LEU A 182 -4.84 8.43 -20.68
CA LEU A 182 -3.42 8.66 -20.47
C LEU A 182 -2.60 7.77 -21.39
N ASP A 183 -1.60 8.38 -22.04
CA ASP A 183 -0.58 7.64 -22.76
C ASP A 183 0.29 6.88 -21.74
N PRO A 184 0.39 5.54 -21.83
CA PRO A 184 1.27 4.75 -20.96
C PRO A 184 2.73 5.24 -20.97
N SER A 185 3.19 5.83 -22.09
CA SER A 185 4.54 6.38 -22.19
C SER A 185 4.76 7.56 -21.22
N ALA A 186 3.72 8.33 -20.91
CA ALA A 186 3.75 9.42 -19.93
C ALA A 186 3.79 8.91 -18.47
N LEU A 187 3.57 7.61 -18.26
CA LEU A 187 3.63 6.95 -16.96
C LEU A 187 4.97 6.25 -16.73
N LEU A 188 5.90 6.31 -17.68
CA LEU A 188 7.27 5.80 -17.55
C LEU A 188 8.08 6.72 -16.64
N ALA A 189 7.87 6.56 -15.34
CA ALA A 189 8.57 7.27 -14.28
C ALA A 189 9.16 6.29 -13.26
N GLU A 190 9.96 6.81 -12.33
CA GLU A 190 10.40 6.05 -11.17
C GLU A 190 9.24 5.84 -10.18
N GLU A 191 8.40 6.85 -9.99
CA GLU A 191 7.20 6.82 -9.15
C GLU A 191 6.06 7.56 -9.85
N LEU A 192 4.83 7.06 -9.64
CA LEU A 192 3.59 7.72 -10.02
C LEU A 192 2.78 7.99 -8.77
N VAL A 193 2.49 9.28 -8.52
CA VAL A 193 1.77 9.74 -7.33
C VAL A 193 0.30 9.94 -7.68
N LEU A 194 -0.59 9.25 -6.98
CA LEU A 194 -2.02 9.37 -7.08
C LEU A 194 -2.57 10.13 -5.87
N VAL A 195 -3.24 11.26 -6.10
CA VAL A 195 -3.81 12.09 -5.03
C VAL A 195 -5.32 11.94 -4.97
N VAL A 196 -5.83 11.57 -3.79
CA VAL A 196 -7.26 11.41 -3.50
C VAL A 196 -7.68 12.39 -2.41
N GLY A 197 -8.63 13.25 -2.74
CA GLY A 197 -9.17 14.24 -1.80
C GLY A 197 -10.12 13.67 -0.73
N PRO A 198 -10.45 14.49 0.28
CA PRO A 198 -11.42 14.12 1.32
C PRO A 198 -12.84 14.21 0.77
N GLU A 199 -13.85 13.89 1.60
CA GLU A 199 -15.26 13.95 1.19
C GLU A 199 -15.74 15.36 0.81
N GLY A 200 -15.07 16.41 1.32
CA GLY A 200 -15.32 17.80 0.95
C GLY A 200 -14.67 18.23 -0.38
N GLY A 201 -13.98 17.31 -1.06
CA GLY A 201 -13.17 17.59 -2.25
C GLY A 201 -11.88 18.32 -1.93
N ILE A 202 -11.04 18.49 -2.95
CA ILE A 202 -9.80 19.28 -2.86
C ILE A 202 -10.15 20.75 -3.08
N SER A 203 -9.60 21.65 -2.25
CA SER A 203 -9.91 23.08 -2.38
C SER A 203 -9.27 23.67 -3.65
N PRO A 204 -9.84 24.75 -4.24
CA PRO A 204 -9.25 25.38 -5.41
C PRO A 204 -7.78 25.79 -5.21
N ALA A 205 -7.44 26.31 -4.03
CA ALA A 205 -6.06 26.71 -3.70
C ALA A 205 -5.11 25.50 -3.59
N GLU A 206 -5.60 24.35 -3.11
CA GLU A 206 -4.83 23.12 -3.09
C GLU A 206 -4.58 22.59 -4.50
N ARG A 207 -5.60 22.61 -5.37
CA ARG A 207 -5.46 22.18 -6.77
C ARG A 207 -4.47 23.06 -7.53
N GLU A 208 -4.62 24.38 -7.44
CA GLU A 208 -3.68 25.34 -8.04
C GLU A 208 -2.23 25.07 -7.60
N ARG A 209 -2.03 24.72 -6.32
CA ARG A 209 -0.70 24.41 -5.79
C ARG A 209 -0.13 23.10 -6.33
N LEU A 210 -0.98 22.09 -6.53
CA LEU A 210 -0.58 20.81 -7.11
C LEU A 210 -0.30 20.94 -8.61
N GLU A 211 -1.15 21.66 -9.34
CA GLU A 211 -0.98 21.99 -10.76
C GLU A 211 0.31 22.78 -11.00
N ALA A 212 0.60 23.78 -10.15
CA ALA A 212 1.85 24.54 -10.20
C ALA A 212 3.10 23.67 -9.96
N ALA A 213 2.94 22.50 -9.33
CA ALA A 213 4.00 21.52 -9.15
C ALA A 213 4.04 20.44 -10.26
N GLY A 214 3.20 20.57 -11.29
CA GLY A 214 3.15 19.69 -12.45
C GLY A 214 2.12 18.56 -12.37
N ALA A 215 1.18 18.62 -11.41
CA ALA A 215 0.14 17.61 -11.30
C ALA A 215 -0.92 17.73 -12.42
N ILE A 216 -1.44 16.59 -12.85
CA ILE A 216 -2.46 16.47 -13.89
C ILE A 216 -3.76 15.99 -13.24
N GLU A 217 -4.85 16.72 -13.44
CA GLU A 217 -6.16 16.28 -13.00
C GLU A 217 -6.72 15.22 -13.96
N VAL A 218 -7.22 14.11 -13.39
CA VAL A 218 -7.85 13.02 -14.15
C VAL A 218 -9.12 12.53 -13.47
N ARG A 219 -10.11 12.13 -14.27
CA ARG A 219 -11.36 11.52 -13.80
C ARG A 219 -11.37 10.02 -13.99
N ILE A 220 -12.15 9.33 -13.16
CA ILE A 220 -12.43 7.89 -13.29
C ILE A 220 -13.92 7.71 -13.55
N GLY A 221 -14.26 7.36 -14.79
CA GLY A 221 -15.65 7.19 -15.21
C GLY A 221 -16.43 8.51 -15.27
N SER A 222 -17.76 8.40 -15.27
CA SER A 222 -18.71 9.53 -15.32
C SER A 222 -19.38 9.82 -13.97
N GLY A 223 -19.23 8.91 -13.00
CA GLY A 223 -19.82 9.05 -11.66
C GLY A 223 -18.80 9.55 -10.63
N VAL A 224 -19.31 10.12 -9.54
CA VAL A 224 -18.47 10.51 -8.40
C VAL A 224 -18.20 9.28 -7.52
N LEU A 225 -16.95 8.83 -7.48
CA LEU A 225 -16.51 7.78 -6.58
C LEU A 225 -16.30 8.32 -5.17
N ARG A 226 -16.57 7.50 -4.15
CA ARG A 226 -16.25 7.84 -2.76
C ARG A 226 -14.73 7.86 -2.57
N THR A 227 -14.24 8.65 -1.61
CA THR A 227 -12.81 8.70 -1.24
C THR A 227 -12.23 7.30 -0.96
N SER A 228 -13.02 6.41 -0.35
CA SER A 228 -12.65 5.01 -0.08
C SER A 228 -12.53 4.11 -1.31
N THR A 229 -13.07 4.53 -2.45
CA THR A 229 -13.14 3.75 -3.70
C THR A 229 -12.25 4.33 -4.78
N ALA A 230 -12.13 5.66 -4.86
CA ALA A 230 -11.44 6.36 -5.94
C ALA A 230 -9.96 5.93 -6.06
N GLY A 231 -9.22 5.92 -4.94
CA GLY A 231 -7.83 5.47 -4.91
C GLY A 231 -7.65 4.02 -5.38
N PRO A 232 -8.32 3.04 -4.73
CA PRO A 232 -8.30 1.64 -5.16
C PRO A 232 -8.65 1.43 -6.64
N ALA A 233 -9.70 2.09 -7.14
CA ALA A 233 -10.11 1.99 -8.54
C ALA A 233 -9.05 2.51 -9.50
N ALA A 234 -8.40 3.64 -9.19
CA ALA A 234 -7.31 4.17 -10.01
C ALA A 234 -6.08 3.26 -9.99
N ILE A 235 -5.70 2.72 -8.82
CA ILE A 235 -4.57 1.79 -8.71
C ILE A 235 -4.81 0.56 -9.59
N ALA A 236 -6.01 -0.02 -9.54
CA ALA A 236 -6.38 -1.13 -10.41
C ALA A 236 -6.25 -0.78 -11.91
N ALA A 237 -6.78 0.37 -12.32
CA ALA A 237 -6.68 0.84 -13.71
C ALA A 237 -5.22 1.12 -14.13
N LEU A 238 -4.42 1.72 -13.24
CA LEU A 238 -3.00 1.98 -13.48
C LEU A 238 -2.19 0.68 -13.62
N ASN A 239 -2.48 -0.35 -12.83
CA ASN A 239 -1.83 -1.65 -13.01
C ASN A 239 -2.10 -2.25 -14.40
N VAL A 240 -3.31 -2.11 -14.94
CA VAL A 240 -3.64 -2.52 -16.32
C VAL A 240 -2.87 -1.67 -17.34
N LEU A 241 -2.88 -0.33 -17.19
CA LEU A 241 -2.16 0.57 -18.10
C LEU A 241 -0.64 0.34 -18.10
N LEU A 242 -0.09 -0.06 -16.95
CA LEU A 242 1.34 -0.40 -16.79
C LEU A 242 1.66 -1.84 -17.19
N GLY A 243 0.69 -2.64 -17.66
CA GLY A 243 0.89 -4.03 -18.08
C GLY A 243 1.25 -4.99 -16.95
N ARG A 244 0.86 -4.68 -15.70
CA ARG A 244 1.06 -5.57 -14.53
C ARG A 244 -0.04 -6.62 -14.40
N TRP A 245 -1.21 -6.32 -14.96
CA TRP A 245 -2.41 -7.15 -14.94
C TRP A 245 -2.82 -7.51 -16.37
#